data_AF-F0W3N7-F1
#
_entry.id   AF-F0W3N7-F1
#
_cell.length_a   1.000
_cell.length_b   1.000
_cell.length_c   1.000
_cell.angle_alpha   90.00
_cell.angle_beta   90.00
_cell.angle_gamma   90.00
#
_symmetry.space_group_name_H-M   'P 1'
#
loop_
_entity.id
_entity.type
_entity.pdbx_description
1 polymer ?
#
loop_
_entity_poly.entity_id
_entity_poly.type
_entity_poly.pdbx_seq_one_letter_code
_entity_poly.pdbx_strand_id
1 'polypeptide(L)'
;MLLLRHVLKIGSQSECSQREVGILIDDLLKCQLLHELFMITELSLCSLYSLQVNSFHPLKIRNIHLQYLQLDKDQNGLLSESELICGYGKCKAFQPDHLYDLTPVFVHQLFEESRTFPPNNEIDYKTYIDFTLYMMDDSSISSLRFLWTVLDVQKQGYLSFETVDLFLRDVVEKIFCENRTKHDEGHKGHNDRLRFIQHLRMQVFDAVNPLRQDRITWQDLRRSKLGPLVARLLVDYRAYRSFTERLSF
;
A
#
# COMPACT_ATOMS: atom_id res chain seq x y z
N MET A 1 7.32 18.17 -11.57
CA MET A 1 6.37 17.71 -12.61
C MET A 1 5.87 16.28 -12.39
N LEU A 2 6.72 15.28 -12.12
CA LEU A 2 6.28 13.88 -11.92
C LEU A 2 5.61 13.62 -10.57
N LEU A 3 6.20 14.13 -9.47
CA LEU A 3 5.54 14.18 -8.16
C LEU A 3 4.18 14.87 -8.28
N LEU A 4 4.13 16.06 -8.90
CA LEU A 4 2.87 16.77 -9.14
C LEU A 4 1.83 15.94 -9.90
N ARG A 5 2.21 15.22 -10.96
CA ARG A 5 1.29 14.35 -11.73
C ARG A 5 0.72 13.18 -10.92
N HIS A 6 1.56 12.54 -10.12
CA HIS A 6 1.15 11.43 -9.26
C HIS A 6 0.23 11.93 -8.13
N VAL A 7 0.63 13.04 -7.54
CA VAL A 7 -0.02 13.71 -6.41
C VAL A 7 -1.36 14.34 -6.85
N LEU A 8 -1.46 14.90 -8.05
CA LEU A 8 -2.72 15.41 -8.60
C LEU A 8 -3.71 14.30 -8.98
N LYS A 9 -3.21 13.12 -9.36
CA LYS A 9 -4.04 11.91 -9.49
C LYS A 9 -4.60 11.43 -8.15
N ILE A 10 -3.94 11.73 -7.04
CA ILE A 10 -4.44 11.44 -5.69
C ILE A 10 -5.55 12.42 -5.28
N GLY A 11 -5.47 13.68 -5.72
CA GLY A 11 -6.48 14.71 -5.44
C GLY A 11 -7.71 14.70 -6.35
N SER A 12 -7.64 14.08 -7.53
CA SER A 12 -8.77 14.02 -8.47
C SER A 12 -9.69 12.84 -8.14
N GLN A 13 -10.92 13.11 -7.67
CA GLN A 13 -11.97 12.09 -7.54
C GLN A 13 -12.56 11.63 -8.89
N SER A 14 -12.02 12.11 -10.02
CA SER A 14 -12.52 11.83 -11.35
C SER A 14 -12.10 10.43 -11.82
N GLU A 15 -13.13 9.61 -12.08
CA GLU A 15 -13.05 8.36 -12.82
C GLU A 15 -12.59 8.67 -14.26
N CYS A 16 -11.29 8.67 -14.53
CA CYS A 16 -10.80 8.59 -15.90
C CYS A 16 -9.83 7.43 -16.06
N SER A 17 -10.41 6.33 -16.55
CA SER A 17 -9.76 5.12 -17.00
C SER A 17 -9.01 5.39 -18.31
N GLN A 18 -7.94 6.17 -18.29
CA GLN A 18 -6.91 6.18 -19.34
C GLN A 18 -5.68 6.94 -18.85
N ARG A 19 -4.49 6.46 -19.22
CA ARG A 19 -3.21 7.18 -19.05
C ARG A 19 -3.19 8.38 -20.01
N GLU A 20 -4.12 9.32 -19.89
CA GLU A 20 -4.04 10.58 -20.64
C GLU A 20 -2.97 11.47 -20.02
N VAL A 21 -2.14 12.05 -20.88
CA VAL A 21 -0.88 12.73 -20.53
C VAL A 21 -1.11 14.15 -19.95
N GLY A 22 -2.38 14.53 -19.72
CA GLY A 22 -2.79 15.86 -19.26
C GLY A 22 -3.42 15.85 -17.87
N ILE A 23 -3.28 16.97 -17.16
CA ILE A 23 -4.03 17.27 -15.94
C ILE A 23 -4.98 18.41 -16.30
N LEU A 24 -6.26 18.26 -15.99
CA LEU A 24 -7.23 19.35 -16.18
C LEU A 24 -6.94 20.47 -15.18
N ILE A 25 -7.02 21.71 -15.65
CA ILE A 25 -6.80 22.89 -14.80
C ILE A 25 -7.81 22.91 -13.62
N ASP A 26 -9.04 22.48 -13.85
CA ASP A 26 -10.07 22.43 -12.81
C ASP A 26 -9.72 21.44 -11.68
N ASP A 27 -9.12 20.30 -12.02
CA ASP A 27 -8.64 19.31 -11.05
C ASP A 27 -7.41 19.84 -10.31
N LEU A 28 -6.54 20.56 -11.03
CA LEU A 28 -5.37 21.23 -10.46
C LEU A 28 -5.76 22.27 -9.42
N LEU A 29 -6.76 23.11 -9.71
CA LEU A 29 -7.22 24.16 -8.80
C LEU A 29 -7.91 23.62 -7.54
N LYS A 30 -8.52 22.44 -7.61
CA LYS A 30 -9.15 21.77 -6.46
C LYS A 30 -8.17 20.96 -5.63
N CYS A 31 -6.94 20.79 -6.10
CA CYS A 31 -5.97 19.92 -5.46
C CYS A 31 -5.29 20.60 -4.28
N GLN A 32 -5.45 20.03 -3.09
CA GLN A 32 -4.75 20.44 -1.87
C GLN A 32 -3.22 20.46 -2.04
N LEU A 33 -2.70 19.63 -2.93
CA LEU A 33 -1.26 19.48 -3.11
C LEU A 33 -0.66 20.61 -3.95
N LEU A 34 -1.48 21.27 -4.79
CA LEU A 34 -1.07 22.52 -5.40
C LEU A 34 -0.84 23.59 -4.33
N HIS A 35 -1.74 23.67 -3.34
CA HIS A 35 -1.56 24.56 -2.20
C HIS A 35 -0.28 24.21 -1.43
N GLU A 36 -0.06 22.93 -1.11
CA GLU A 36 1.19 22.49 -0.45
C GLU A 36 2.45 22.82 -1.25
N LEU A 37 2.41 22.76 -2.59
CA LEU A 37 3.53 23.17 -3.45
C LEU A 37 3.76 24.69 -3.38
N PHE A 38 2.70 25.50 -3.49
CA PHE A 38 2.82 26.96 -3.44
C PHE A 38 3.46 27.42 -2.13
N MET A 39 3.09 26.80 -1.01
CA MET A 39 3.63 27.13 0.33
C MET A 39 5.16 27.03 0.42
N ILE A 40 5.81 26.18 -0.38
CA ILE A 40 7.28 26.02 -0.38
C ILE A 40 7.97 27.02 -1.32
N THR A 41 7.25 27.52 -2.33
CA THR A 41 7.79 28.51 -3.26
C THR A 41 7.84 29.91 -2.66
N GLU A 42 6.98 30.18 -1.66
CA GLU A 42 6.90 31.47 -1.01
C GLU A 42 7.65 31.46 0.34
N LEU A 43 8.82 32.12 0.39
CA LEU A 43 9.65 32.13 1.61
C LEU A 43 8.94 32.72 2.84
N SER A 44 7.98 33.63 2.63
CA SER A 44 7.13 34.22 3.68
C SER A 44 6.25 33.18 4.39
N LEU A 45 5.91 32.08 3.72
CA LEU A 45 5.02 31.03 4.20
C LEU A 45 5.78 29.84 4.82
N CYS A 46 7.12 29.90 4.84
CA CYS A 46 7.97 28.83 5.35
C CYS A 46 7.73 28.44 6.80
N SER A 47 7.32 29.39 7.65
CA SER A 47 7.00 29.13 9.07
C SER A 47 5.66 28.43 9.26
N LEU A 48 4.81 28.37 8.24
CA LEU A 48 3.44 27.87 8.33
C LEU A 48 3.29 26.41 7.91
N TYR A 49 4.26 25.83 7.18
CA TYR A 49 4.18 24.43 6.77
C TYR A 49 4.98 23.52 7.71
N SER A 50 4.29 22.56 8.34
CA SER A 50 4.93 21.56 9.19
C SER A 50 5.36 20.34 8.37
N LEU A 51 6.40 19.65 8.84
CA LEU A 51 6.81 18.35 8.29
C LEU A 51 5.64 17.37 8.23
N GLN A 52 4.72 17.43 9.19
CA GLN A 52 3.59 16.51 9.27
C GLN A 52 2.58 16.75 8.14
N VAL A 53 2.25 18.01 7.85
CA VAL A 53 1.14 18.35 6.94
C VAL A 53 1.58 18.41 5.48
N ASN A 54 2.75 18.97 5.16
CA ASN A 54 3.13 19.19 3.76
C ASN A 54 3.83 17.97 3.16
N SER A 55 3.33 17.44 2.06
CA SER A 55 3.86 16.26 1.35
C SER A 55 5.16 16.54 0.59
N PHE A 56 5.37 17.80 0.19
CA PHE A 56 6.55 18.25 -0.53
C PHE A 56 7.64 18.81 0.39
N HIS A 57 7.48 18.72 1.71
CA HIS A 57 8.51 19.16 2.65
C HIS A 57 9.87 18.53 2.28
N PRO A 58 10.96 19.31 2.16
CA PRO A 58 12.25 18.80 1.68
C PRO A 58 12.76 17.57 2.45
N LEU A 59 12.55 17.51 3.77
CA LEU A 59 12.88 16.33 4.57
C LEU A 59 12.05 15.09 4.22
N LYS A 60 10.76 15.20 3.87
CA LYS A 60 9.97 14.03 3.41
C LYS A 60 10.51 13.49 2.10
N ILE A 61 10.76 14.37 1.13
CA ILE A 61 11.34 14.00 -0.17
C ILE A 61 12.72 13.36 0.02
N ARG A 62 13.56 13.98 0.85
CA ARG A 62 14.88 13.44 1.19
C ARG A 62 14.78 12.07 1.85
N ASN A 63 13.82 11.87 2.77
CA ASN A 63 13.64 10.58 3.43
C ASN A 63 13.21 9.48 2.46
N ILE A 64 12.28 9.75 1.54
CA ILE A 64 11.89 8.79 0.49
C ILE A 64 13.11 8.40 -0.37
N HIS A 65 13.95 9.37 -0.72
CA HIS A 65 15.18 9.09 -1.45
C HIS A 65 16.18 8.27 -0.64
N LEU A 66 16.36 8.57 0.65
CA LEU A 66 17.23 7.80 1.54
C LEU A 66 16.73 6.37 1.76
N GLN A 67 15.40 6.16 1.78
CA GLN A 67 14.81 4.83 1.84
C GLN A 67 15.21 4.02 0.61
N TYR A 68 15.07 4.60 -0.59
CA TYR A 68 15.50 3.96 -1.83
C TYR A 68 16.97 3.54 -1.80
N LEU A 69 17.87 4.48 -1.46
CA LEU A 69 19.31 4.21 -1.38
C LEU A 69 19.68 3.14 -0.34
N GLN A 70 18.85 2.95 0.69
CA GLN A 70 19.06 1.89 1.68
C GLN A 70 18.47 0.55 1.25
N LEU A 71 17.49 0.55 0.36
CA LEU A 71 16.89 -0.65 -0.21
C LEU A 71 17.80 -1.24 -1.30
N ASP A 72 18.33 -0.39 -2.18
CA ASP A 72 19.26 -0.72 -3.27
C ASP A 72 20.63 -1.14 -2.69
N LYS A 73 20.77 -2.44 -2.41
CA LYS A 73 21.93 -3.01 -1.71
C LYS A 73 23.12 -3.20 -2.64
N ASP A 74 22.85 -3.59 -3.87
CA ASP A 74 23.88 -3.80 -4.88
C ASP A 74 24.27 -2.49 -5.60
N GLN A 75 23.55 -1.40 -5.33
CA GLN A 75 23.79 -0.05 -5.87
C GLN A 75 23.67 -0.01 -7.39
N ASN A 76 22.83 -0.88 -7.95
CA ASN A 76 22.63 -0.98 -9.40
C ASN A 76 21.64 0.09 -9.92
N GLY A 77 20.98 0.82 -9.03
CA GLY A 77 20.02 1.88 -9.36
C GLY A 77 18.62 1.37 -9.69
N LEU A 78 18.33 0.10 -9.43
CA LEU A 78 17.04 -0.57 -9.51
C LEU A 78 16.74 -1.28 -8.17
N LEU A 79 15.53 -1.83 -8.00
CA LEU A 79 15.17 -2.61 -6.83
C LEU A 79 14.59 -3.97 -7.21
N SER A 80 15.09 -5.02 -6.57
CA SER A 80 14.58 -6.37 -6.65
C SER A 80 13.41 -6.62 -5.68
N GLU A 81 12.62 -7.67 -5.94
CA GLU A 81 11.57 -8.11 -5.01
C GLU A 81 12.13 -8.41 -3.61
N SER A 82 13.31 -9.04 -3.56
CA SER A 82 13.97 -9.45 -2.32
C SER A 82 14.36 -8.25 -1.46
N GLU A 83 14.88 -7.18 -2.07
CA GLU A 83 15.22 -5.95 -1.35
C GLU A 83 13.99 -5.26 -0.77
N LEU A 84 12.88 -5.24 -1.51
CA LEU A 84 11.63 -4.69 -1.01
C LEU A 84 11.02 -5.52 0.13
N ILE A 85 10.94 -6.84 0.00
CA ILE A 85 10.41 -7.73 1.05
C ILE A 85 11.26 -7.62 2.34
N CYS A 86 12.58 -7.60 2.19
CA CYS A 86 13.50 -7.57 3.34
C CYS A 86 13.63 -6.18 3.97
N GLY A 87 13.52 -5.11 3.18
CA GLY A 87 13.94 -3.77 3.59
C GLY A 87 12.82 -2.74 3.71
N TYR A 88 11.73 -2.84 2.96
CA TYR A 88 10.69 -1.79 2.94
C TYR A 88 9.99 -1.71 4.30
N GLY A 89 9.90 -0.50 4.87
CA GLY A 89 9.40 -0.29 6.23
C GLY A 89 10.38 -0.70 7.35
N LYS A 90 11.45 -1.44 7.04
CA LYS A 90 12.41 -2.00 8.01
C LYS A 90 13.75 -1.28 8.03
N CYS A 91 14.13 -0.57 6.97
CA CYS A 91 15.40 0.16 6.93
C CYS A 91 15.39 1.41 7.83
N LYS A 92 16.57 1.94 8.16
CA LYS A 92 16.71 3.07 9.10
C LYS A 92 16.00 4.33 8.63
N ALA A 93 15.87 4.53 7.32
CA ALA A 93 15.16 5.68 6.77
C ALA A 93 13.61 5.62 6.95
N PHE A 94 13.06 4.51 7.48
CA PHE A 94 11.67 4.41 7.93
C PHE A 94 11.51 4.63 9.45
N GLN A 95 12.60 4.91 10.18
CA GLN A 95 12.53 5.16 11.63
C GLN A 95 11.95 6.55 11.95
N PRO A 96 11.31 6.72 13.12
CA PRO A 96 11.22 5.76 14.24
C PRO A 96 10.16 4.66 14.08
N ASP A 97 9.17 4.86 13.21
CA ASP A 97 7.92 4.10 13.31
C ASP A 97 7.93 2.75 12.58
N HIS A 98 8.92 2.46 11.72
CA HIS A 98 9.00 1.24 10.92
C HIS A 98 7.68 0.93 10.20
N LEU A 99 7.13 1.91 9.48
CA LEU A 99 5.69 2.01 9.25
C LEU A 99 5.00 0.81 8.55
N TYR A 100 5.73 -0.02 7.81
CA TYR A 100 5.19 -1.10 6.97
C TYR A 100 5.89 -2.45 7.20
N ASP A 101 5.16 -3.55 7.05
CA ASP A 101 5.72 -4.90 6.90
C ASP A 101 4.95 -5.62 5.78
N LEU A 102 5.38 -5.36 4.54
CA LEU A 102 4.69 -5.84 3.34
C LEU A 102 4.69 -7.36 3.24
N THR A 103 3.58 -7.92 2.75
CA THR A 103 3.47 -9.36 2.48
C THR A 103 4.24 -9.73 1.20
N PRO A 104 4.93 -10.89 1.18
CA PRO A 104 5.59 -11.40 -0.02
C PRO A 104 4.67 -11.48 -1.25
N VAL A 105 3.45 -12.00 -1.10
CA VAL A 105 2.46 -12.08 -2.18
C VAL A 105 2.16 -10.69 -2.75
N PHE A 106 2.00 -9.66 -1.92
CA PHE A 106 1.80 -8.30 -2.41
C PHE A 106 2.99 -7.78 -3.21
N VAL A 107 4.22 -7.97 -2.71
CA VAL A 107 5.41 -7.48 -3.44
C VAL A 107 5.54 -8.19 -4.78
N HIS A 108 5.30 -9.51 -4.83
CA HIS A 108 5.33 -10.24 -6.09
C HIS A 108 4.28 -9.72 -7.08
N GLN A 109 3.03 -9.54 -6.64
CA GLN A 109 1.97 -8.98 -7.49
C GLN A 109 2.26 -7.53 -7.92
N LEU A 110 2.90 -6.73 -7.05
CA LEU A 110 3.33 -5.38 -7.40
C LEU A 110 4.32 -5.39 -8.56
N PHE A 111 5.25 -6.35 -8.60
CA PHE A 111 6.24 -6.46 -9.68
C PHE A 111 5.61 -6.90 -11.00
N GLU A 112 4.64 -7.82 -10.97
CA GLU A 112 3.86 -8.23 -12.14
C GLU A 112 3.06 -7.05 -12.75
N GLU A 113 2.53 -6.17 -11.91
CA GLU A 113 1.76 -4.98 -12.34
C GLU A 113 2.64 -3.78 -12.72
N SER A 114 3.91 -3.81 -12.31
CA SER A 114 4.84 -2.71 -12.48
C SER A 114 5.61 -2.83 -13.79
N ARG A 115 6.15 -1.69 -14.24
CA ARG A 115 7.16 -1.74 -15.29
C ARG A 115 8.47 -2.22 -14.67
N THR A 116 8.91 -3.41 -15.06
CA THR A 116 10.18 -3.98 -14.64
C THR A 116 11.20 -4.00 -15.78
N PHE A 117 12.47 -4.15 -15.43
CA PHE A 117 13.59 -4.15 -16.36
C PHE A 117 14.30 -5.51 -16.35
N PRO A 118 14.43 -6.18 -17.52
CA PRO A 118 15.23 -7.40 -17.64
C PRO A 118 16.72 -7.12 -17.36
N PRO A 119 17.51 -8.13 -16.93
CA PRO A 119 17.15 -9.55 -16.83
C PRO A 119 16.50 -9.97 -15.50
N ASN A 120 16.60 -9.16 -14.45
CA ASN A 120 16.20 -9.53 -13.09
C ASN A 120 14.76 -9.14 -12.73
N ASN A 121 14.02 -8.51 -13.66
CA ASN A 121 12.70 -7.94 -13.44
C ASN A 121 12.67 -6.93 -12.28
N GLU A 122 13.65 -6.03 -12.23
CA GLU A 122 13.75 -5.03 -11.16
C GLU A 122 12.96 -3.75 -11.51
N ILE A 123 12.53 -3.00 -10.49
CA ILE A 123 11.81 -1.74 -10.66
C ILE A 123 12.76 -0.53 -10.58
N ASP A 124 12.43 0.54 -11.30
CA ASP A 124 13.21 1.79 -11.25
C ASP A 124 12.79 2.70 -10.07
N TYR A 125 13.62 3.71 -9.81
CA TYR A 125 13.37 4.74 -8.79
C TYR A 125 12.00 5.42 -8.96
N LYS A 126 11.55 5.63 -10.20
CA LYS A 126 10.25 6.24 -10.46
C LYS A 126 9.11 5.37 -9.98
N THR A 127 9.14 4.08 -10.33
CA THR A 127 8.14 3.11 -9.91
C THR A 127 8.12 2.96 -8.40
N TYR A 128 9.30 2.97 -7.77
CA TYR A 128 9.44 3.02 -6.32
C TYR A 128 8.72 4.21 -5.69
N ILE A 129 8.98 5.44 -6.17
CA ILE A 129 8.30 6.64 -5.68
C ILE A 129 6.79 6.49 -5.83
N ASP A 130 6.32 6.05 -7.00
CA ASP A 130 4.89 5.97 -7.30
C ASP A 130 4.17 5.07 -6.28
N PHE A 131 4.63 3.84 -6.05
CA PHE A 131 3.95 2.98 -5.09
C PHE A 131 4.16 3.45 -3.63
N THR A 132 5.33 4.00 -3.30
CA THR A 132 5.61 4.50 -1.94
C THR A 132 4.62 5.60 -1.55
N LEU A 133 4.30 6.50 -2.48
CA LEU A 133 3.32 7.56 -2.25
C LEU A 133 1.91 7.00 -2.04
N TYR A 134 1.49 6.00 -2.83
CA TYR A 134 0.22 5.30 -2.58
C TYR A 134 0.22 4.56 -1.23
N MET A 135 1.35 3.99 -0.81
CA MET A 135 1.45 3.34 0.49
C MET A 135 1.38 4.32 1.67
N MET A 136 1.88 5.55 1.49
CA MET A 136 1.79 6.62 2.49
C MET A 136 0.41 7.27 2.61
N ASP A 137 -0.43 7.08 1.61
CA ASP A 137 -1.79 7.61 1.59
C ASP A 137 -2.80 6.52 1.98
N ASP A 138 -3.47 6.73 3.10
CA ASP A 138 -4.45 5.82 3.70
C ASP A 138 -5.91 6.20 3.38
N SER A 139 -6.13 7.36 2.76
CA SER A 139 -7.45 8.00 2.69
C SER A 139 -7.97 8.17 1.27
N SER A 140 -7.08 8.31 0.28
CA SER A 140 -7.54 8.60 -1.07
C SER A 140 -8.09 7.38 -1.80
N ILE A 141 -9.03 7.66 -2.69
CA ILE A 141 -9.57 6.69 -3.65
C ILE A 141 -8.47 6.19 -4.59
N SER A 142 -7.45 7.00 -4.87
CA SER A 142 -6.36 6.67 -5.78
C SER A 142 -5.39 5.65 -5.17
N SER A 143 -5.09 5.77 -3.88
CA SER A 143 -4.36 4.75 -3.12
C SER A 143 -5.14 3.43 -3.08
N LEU A 144 -6.45 3.49 -2.75
CA LEU A 144 -7.31 2.32 -2.78
C LEU A 144 -7.37 1.68 -4.18
N ARG A 145 -7.40 2.48 -5.24
CA ARG A 145 -7.39 2.00 -6.63
C ARG A 145 -6.08 1.33 -7.01
N PHE A 146 -4.95 1.88 -6.55
CA PHE A 146 -3.65 1.26 -6.72
C PHE A 146 -3.63 -0.13 -6.07
N LEU A 147 -4.02 -0.23 -4.79
CA LEU A 147 -4.11 -1.52 -4.09
C LEU A 147 -5.05 -2.49 -4.81
N TRP A 148 -6.22 -2.03 -5.27
CA TRP A 148 -7.15 -2.84 -6.05
C TRP A 148 -6.50 -3.46 -7.30
N THR A 149 -5.67 -2.69 -7.99
CA THR A 149 -5.00 -3.16 -9.21
C THR A 149 -4.08 -4.34 -8.90
N VAL A 150 -3.40 -4.31 -7.75
CA VAL A 150 -2.52 -5.40 -7.29
C VAL A 150 -3.32 -6.58 -6.71
N LEU A 151 -4.43 -6.31 -6.01
CA LEU A 151 -5.26 -7.34 -5.37
C LEU A 151 -6.09 -8.16 -6.38
N ASP A 152 -6.56 -7.57 -7.48
CA ASP A 152 -7.30 -8.27 -8.54
C ASP A 152 -6.34 -9.03 -9.47
N VAL A 153 -5.67 -10.04 -8.92
CA VAL A 153 -4.62 -10.86 -9.56
C VAL A 153 -5.04 -11.38 -10.94
N GLN A 154 -6.29 -11.82 -11.09
CA GLN A 154 -6.80 -12.41 -12.32
C GLN A 154 -7.51 -11.41 -13.25
N LYS A 155 -7.55 -10.12 -12.87
CA LYS A 155 -8.27 -9.06 -13.60
C LYS A 155 -9.73 -9.40 -13.88
N GLN A 156 -10.36 -10.15 -12.99
CA GLN A 156 -11.74 -10.61 -13.14
C GLN A 156 -12.75 -9.59 -12.58
N GLY A 157 -12.27 -8.52 -11.95
CA GLY A 157 -13.10 -7.44 -11.40
C GLY A 157 -13.67 -7.73 -10.02
N TYR A 158 -13.23 -8.81 -9.36
CA TYR A 158 -13.62 -9.17 -8.01
C TYR A 158 -12.58 -10.04 -7.30
N LEU A 159 -12.53 -9.93 -5.97
CA LEU A 159 -11.76 -10.80 -5.08
C LEU A 159 -12.67 -11.93 -4.58
N SER A 160 -12.33 -13.17 -4.93
CA SER A 160 -13.02 -14.35 -4.39
C SER A 160 -12.47 -14.74 -3.02
N PHE A 161 -13.08 -15.73 -2.37
CA PHE A 161 -12.53 -16.30 -1.13
C PHE A 161 -11.11 -16.81 -1.32
N GLU A 162 -10.80 -17.44 -2.45
CA GLU A 162 -9.48 -17.97 -2.75
C GLU A 162 -8.45 -16.85 -2.92
N THR A 163 -8.82 -15.75 -3.60
CA THR A 163 -7.94 -14.58 -3.74
C THR A 163 -7.68 -13.93 -2.38
N VAL A 164 -8.70 -13.77 -1.54
CA VAL A 164 -8.53 -13.19 -0.20
C VAL A 164 -7.66 -14.11 0.68
N ASP A 165 -7.90 -15.43 0.64
CA ASP A 165 -7.09 -16.41 1.38
C ASP A 165 -5.62 -16.38 0.94
N LEU A 166 -5.33 -16.16 -0.35
CA LEU A 166 -3.96 -16.07 -0.86
C LEU A 166 -3.17 -14.98 -0.12
N PHE A 167 -3.72 -13.77 -0.01
CA PHE A 167 -3.08 -12.65 0.69
C PHE A 167 -3.04 -12.85 2.21
N LEU A 168 -4.12 -13.39 2.79
CA LEU A 168 -4.18 -13.62 4.24
C LEU A 168 -3.18 -14.67 4.72
N ARG A 169 -2.76 -15.62 3.88
CA ARG A 169 -1.75 -16.63 4.26
C ARG A 169 -0.46 -16.01 4.78
N ASP A 170 0.06 -15.00 4.10
CA ASP A 170 1.32 -14.35 4.50
C ASP A 170 1.17 -13.57 5.81
N VAL A 171 0.05 -12.85 5.95
CA VAL A 171 -0.29 -12.13 7.18
C VAL A 171 -0.38 -13.12 8.35
N VAL A 172 -1.12 -14.21 8.19
CA VAL A 172 -1.31 -15.23 9.23
C VAL A 172 -0.01 -15.95 9.56
N GLU A 173 0.80 -16.30 8.56
CA GLU A 173 2.10 -16.92 8.81
C GLU A 173 2.97 -16.02 9.70
N LYS A 174 2.96 -14.71 9.43
CA LYS A 174 3.68 -13.72 10.22
C LYS A 174 3.14 -13.62 11.66
N ILE A 175 1.81 -13.55 11.84
CA ILE A 175 1.16 -13.57 13.18
C ILE A 175 1.65 -14.78 13.99
N PHE A 176 1.60 -15.97 13.39
CA PHE A 176 1.99 -17.20 14.08
C PHE A 176 3.49 -17.25 14.35
N CYS A 177 4.34 -16.75 13.46
CA CYS A 177 5.78 -16.67 13.69
C CYS A 177 6.13 -15.74 14.86
N GLU A 178 5.43 -14.61 15.03
CA GLU A 178 5.65 -13.70 16.17
C GLU A 178 5.11 -14.26 17.49
N ASN A 179 4.01 -15.01 17.45
CA ASN A 179 3.35 -15.54 18.65
C ASN A 179 3.90 -16.90 19.12
N ARG A 180 4.86 -17.52 18.40
CA ARG A 180 5.46 -18.78 18.82
C ARG A 180 6.28 -18.59 20.10
N THR A 181 5.78 -19.14 21.21
CA THR A 181 6.65 -19.62 22.29
C THR A 181 7.32 -20.92 21.83
N LYS A 182 8.53 -21.22 22.32
CA LYS A 182 9.41 -22.29 21.83
C LYS A 182 8.86 -23.75 21.97
N HIS A 183 7.57 -23.95 22.24
CA HIS A 183 7.02 -25.25 22.65
C HIS A 183 6.00 -25.91 21.70
N ASP A 184 5.58 -25.28 20.60
CA ASP A 184 4.58 -25.88 19.70
C ASP A 184 5.21 -26.44 18.41
N GLU A 185 5.74 -27.66 18.50
CA GLU A 185 6.08 -28.49 17.34
C GLU A 185 4.97 -29.50 17.06
N GLY A 186 4.26 -29.35 15.94
CA GLY A 186 3.35 -30.40 15.46
C GLY A 186 2.35 -29.97 14.40
N HIS A 187 1.79 -30.97 13.70
CA HIS A 187 0.77 -30.85 12.64
C HIS A 187 -0.52 -30.13 13.08
N LYS A 188 -0.69 -29.88 14.39
CA LYS A 188 -1.76 -29.06 14.98
C LYS A 188 -1.73 -27.61 14.45
N GLY A 189 -0.54 -27.04 14.28
CA GLY A 189 -0.38 -25.66 13.85
C GLY A 189 -0.89 -25.36 12.43
N HIS A 190 -0.93 -26.36 11.53
CA HIS A 190 -1.43 -26.14 10.17
C HIS A 190 -2.96 -25.99 10.13
N ASN A 191 -3.69 -26.86 10.84
CA ASN A 191 -5.14 -26.76 10.94
C ASN A 191 -5.59 -25.48 11.67
N ASP A 192 -4.82 -25.05 12.68
CA ASP A 192 -5.10 -23.81 13.40
C ASP A 192 -4.91 -22.58 12.52
N ARG A 193 -3.87 -22.54 11.68
CA ARG A 193 -3.68 -21.48 10.67
C ARG A 193 -4.81 -21.42 9.67
N LEU A 194 -5.23 -22.57 9.13
CA LEU A 194 -6.32 -22.61 8.15
C LEU A 194 -7.64 -22.09 8.74
N ARG A 195 -7.97 -22.49 9.97
CA ARG A 195 -9.14 -21.97 10.69
C ARG A 195 -9.04 -20.46 10.94
N PHE A 196 -7.85 -19.98 11.29
CA PHE A 196 -7.61 -18.56 11.51
C PHE A 196 -7.76 -17.74 10.22
N ILE A 197 -7.23 -18.24 9.09
CA ILE A 197 -7.43 -17.63 7.76
C ILE A 197 -8.93 -17.56 7.43
N GLN A 198 -9.67 -18.66 7.62
CA GLN A 198 -11.11 -18.69 7.37
C GLN A 198 -11.85 -17.66 8.24
N HIS A 199 -11.49 -17.53 9.52
CA HIS A 199 -12.08 -16.55 10.42
C HIS A 199 -11.79 -15.11 9.97
N LEU A 200 -10.52 -14.80 9.67
CA LEU A 200 -10.10 -13.48 9.23
C LEU A 200 -10.71 -13.11 7.87
N ARG A 201 -10.86 -14.08 6.96
CA ARG A 201 -11.60 -13.92 5.72
C ARG A 201 -13.05 -13.52 5.99
N MET A 202 -13.74 -14.21 6.90
CA MET A 202 -15.12 -13.84 7.24
C MET A 202 -15.19 -12.40 7.79
N GLN A 203 -14.27 -12.01 8.67
CA GLN A 203 -14.19 -10.63 9.15
C GLN A 203 -13.96 -9.62 8.03
N VAL A 204 -13.11 -9.93 7.04
CA VAL A 204 -12.90 -9.12 5.85
C VAL A 204 -14.20 -8.95 5.06
N PHE A 205 -14.94 -10.03 4.83
CA PHE A 205 -16.22 -9.98 4.12
C PHE A 205 -17.29 -9.22 4.90
N ASP A 206 -17.37 -9.39 6.22
CA ASP A 206 -18.29 -8.66 7.08
C ASP A 206 -17.96 -7.16 7.11
N ALA A 207 -16.68 -6.80 7.18
CA ALA A 207 -16.22 -5.41 7.17
C ALA A 207 -16.50 -4.69 5.84
N VAL A 208 -16.40 -5.41 4.72
CA VAL A 208 -16.70 -4.85 3.39
C VAL A 208 -18.21 -4.84 3.11
N ASN A 209 -18.94 -5.84 3.61
CA ASN A 209 -20.36 -6.08 3.34
C ASN A 209 -20.68 -6.01 1.83
N PRO A 210 -20.11 -6.94 1.03
CA PRO A 210 -20.28 -6.92 -0.42
C PRO A 210 -21.73 -7.25 -0.82
N LEU A 211 -22.16 -6.73 -1.98
CA LEU A 211 -23.50 -7.03 -2.51
C LEU A 211 -23.71 -8.53 -2.77
N ARG A 212 -22.64 -9.24 -3.10
CA ARG A 212 -22.62 -10.69 -3.29
C ARG A 212 -21.71 -11.31 -2.24
N GLN A 213 -22.23 -12.27 -1.47
CA GLN A 213 -21.50 -12.86 -0.34
C GLN A 213 -20.26 -13.66 -0.74
N ASP A 214 -20.13 -14.05 -2.01
CA ASP A 214 -19.04 -14.88 -2.54
C ASP A 214 -17.86 -14.06 -3.11
N ARG A 215 -17.99 -12.74 -3.22
CA ARG A 215 -16.97 -11.90 -3.87
C ARG A 215 -17.01 -10.44 -3.43
N ILE A 216 -15.83 -9.82 -3.38
CA ILE A 216 -15.68 -8.39 -3.11
C ILE A 216 -15.33 -7.68 -4.42
N THR A 217 -16.14 -6.70 -4.85
CA THR A 217 -15.84 -5.88 -6.03
C THR A 217 -15.17 -4.56 -5.66
N TRP A 218 -14.61 -3.87 -6.65
CA TRP A 218 -14.13 -2.49 -6.50
C TRP A 218 -15.20 -1.57 -5.86
N GLN A 219 -16.46 -1.70 -6.31
CA GLN A 219 -17.55 -0.86 -5.81
C GLN A 219 -17.87 -1.15 -4.34
N ASP A 220 -17.74 -2.41 -3.91
CA ASP A 220 -17.94 -2.80 -2.51
C ASP A 220 -16.87 -2.20 -1.61
N LEU A 221 -15.59 -2.29 -1.98
CA LEU A 221 -14.50 -1.65 -1.23
C LEU A 221 -14.66 -0.13 -1.17
N ARG A 222 -15.01 0.52 -2.29
CA ARG A 222 -15.22 1.97 -2.31
C ARG A 222 -16.38 2.42 -1.43
N ARG A 223 -17.46 1.64 -1.36
CA ARG A 223 -18.65 1.94 -0.55
C ARG A 223 -18.41 1.66 0.93
N SER A 224 -17.59 0.67 1.27
CA SER A 224 -17.29 0.33 2.65
C SER A 224 -16.41 1.39 3.32
N LYS A 225 -16.82 1.83 4.50
CA LYS A 225 -15.99 2.68 5.37
C LYS A 225 -14.68 2.02 5.79
N LEU A 226 -14.63 0.68 5.82
CA LEU A 226 -13.45 -0.10 6.17
C LEU A 226 -12.70 -0.61 4.93
N GLY A 227 -13.16 -0.32 3.71
CA GLY A 227 -12.55 -0.78 2.47
C GLY A 227 -11.05 -0.46 2.35
N PRO A 228 -10.60 0.80 2.60
CA PRO A 228 -9.18 1.14 2.61
C PRO A 228 -8.37 0.33 3.62
N LEU A 229 -8.90 0.14 4.83
CA LEU A 229 -8.23 -0.62 5.89
C LEU A 229 -8.15 -2.11 5.54
N VAL A 230 -9.20 -2.68 4.94
CA VAL A 230 -9.22 -4.05 4.44
C VAL A 230 -8.20 -4.24 3.31
N ALA A 231 -8.16 -3.33 2.34
CA ALA A 231 -7.17 -3.40 1.27
C ALA A 231 -5.74 -3.32 1.81
N ARG A 232 -5.48 -2.50 2.83
CA ARG A 232 -4.18 -2.41 3.50
C ARG A 232 -3.84 -3.68 4.29
N LEU A 233 -4.79 -4.24 5.05
CA LEU A 233 -4.63 -5.49 5.79
C LEU A 233 -4.13 -6.62 4.89
N LEU A 234 -4.64 -6.73 3.67
CA LEU A 234 -4.27 -7.79 2.73
C LEU A 234 -2.82 -7.67 2.24
N VAL A 235 -2.21 -6.49 2.32
CA VAL A 235 -0.88 -6.23 1.74
C VAL A 235 0.20 -5.95 2.78
N ASP A 236 -0.17 -5.57 4.00
CA ASP A 236 0.73 -5.15 5.07
C ASP A 236 0.33 -5.75 6.42
N TYR A 237 1.26 -6.51 7.00
CA TYR A 237 1.08 -7.14 8.31
C TYR A 237 0.80 -6.12 9.44
N ARG A 238 1.34 -4.90 9.37
CA ARG A 238 1.08 -3.90 10.43
C ARG A 238 -0.36 -3.42 10.44
N ALA A 239 -0.98 -3.34 9.27
CA ALA A 239 -2.38 -2.94 9.14
C ALA A 239 -3.35 -3.96 9.75
N TYR A 240 -2.92 -5.22 9.93
CA TYR A 240 -3.70 -6.20 10.70
C TYR A 240 -3.99 -5.71 12.12
N ARG A 241 -3.02 -5.09 12.81
CA ARG A 241 -3.23 -4.61 14.18
C ARG A 241 -4.33 -3.55 14.21
N SER A 242 -4.22 -2.54 13.35
CA SER A 242 -5.23 -1.49 13.21
C SER A 242 -6.61 -2.02 12.83
N PHE A 243 -6.67 -3.05 11.97
CA PHE A 243 -7.92 -3.72 11.61
C PHE A 243 -8.57 -4.41 12.82
N THR A 244 -7.80 -5.20 13.58
CA THR A 244 -8.33 -5.90 14.75
C THR A 244 -8.79 -4.95 15.86
N GLU A 245 -8.04 -3.88 16.13
CA GLU A 245 -8.43 -2.85 17.11
C GLU A 245 -9.76 -2.20 16.71
N ARG A 246 -10.00 -1.99 15.41
CA ARG A 246 -11.23 -1.40 14.88
C ARG A 246 -12.45 -2.30 15.04
N LEU A 247 -12.27 -3.61 15.00
CA LEU A 247 -13.34 -4.61 15.14
C LEU A 247 -13.59 -5.04 16.59
N SER A 248 -12.73 -4.63 17.53
CA SER A 248 -12.82 -5.00 18.95
C SER A 248 -13.78 -4.11 19.75
N PHE A 249 -14.53 -3.22 19.09
CA PHE A 249 -15.52 -2.30 19.66
C PHE A 249 -16.90 -2.55 19.04
#